data_AF-A0AAX0RQ37-F1
#
_entry.id   AF-A0AAX0RQ37-F1
#
_cell.length_a   1.000
_cell.length_b   1.000
_cell.length_c   1.000
_cell.angle_alpha   90.00
_cell.angle_beta   90.00
_cell.angle_gamma   90.00
#
_symmetry.space_group_name_H-M   'P 1'
#
loop_
_entity.id
_entity.type
_entity.pdbx_description
1 polymer ?
#
loop_
_entity_poly.entity_id
_entity_poly.type
_entity_poly.pdbx_seq_one_letter_code
_entity_poly.pdbx_strand_id
1 'polypeptide(L)'
;MNFKMQNKQNQLIERITDQHLVVGVDIAQHVHVARAVNFRGIVVGKPLSFENNEEGFTRLLNWIQELKQMKNLDTTIVGMEPTGHYWINLSKWLVKQNMDVVTVNPHHVKRNKENRDNTQSKSDKKDALVIADMVKNGYYAFVRST
;
A
#
# COMPACT_ATOMS: atom_id res chain seq x y z
N MET A 1 -7.64 26.55 12.62
CA MET A 1 -7.49 25.69 11.42
C MET A 1 -7.10 24.23 11.72
N ASN A 2 -6.60 23.87 12.92
CA ASN A 2 -6.19 22.49 13.26
C ASN A 2 -7.32 21.45 13.41
N PHE A 3 -8.51 21.86 13.84
CA PHE A 3 -9.65 20.94 14.01
C PHE A 3 -10.08 20.26 12.69
N LYS A 4 -10.01 20.96 11.55
CA LYS A 4 -10.36 20.37 10.24
C LYS A 4 -9.34 19.32 9.77
N MET A 5 -8.05 19.52 10.04
CA MET A 5 -7.01 18.55 9.66
C MET A 5 -7.05 17.30 10.54
N GLN A 6 -7.24 17.44 11.86
CA GLN A 6 -7.41 16.30 12.77
C GLN A 6 -8.62 15.45 12.36
N ASN A 7 -9.75 16.09 12.03
CA ASN A 7 -10.94 15.39 11.56
C ASN A 7 -10.69 14.63 10.26
N LYS A 8 -9.95 15.22 9.31
CA LYS A 8 -9.61 14.56 8.05
C LYS A 8 -8.75 13.31 8.27
N GLN A 9 -7.75 13.38 9.15
CA GLN A 9 -6.90 12.22 9.43
C GLN A 9 -7.68 11.11 10.12
N ASN A 10 -8.51 11.46 11.11
CA ASN A 10 -9.37 10.47 11.78
C ASN A 10 -10.31 9.77 10.78
N GLN A 11 -10.90 10.51 9.84
CA GLN A 11 -11.72 9.92 8.77
C GLN A 11 -10.94 8.91 7.89
N LEU A 12 -9.67 9.20 7.57
CA LEU A 12 -8.83 8.28 6.78
C LEU A 12 -8.46 7.03 7.57
N ILE A 13 -8.27 7.14 8.89
CA ILE A 13 -8.03 6.01 9.79
C ILE A 13 -9.30 5.17 9.93
N GLU A 14 -10.44 5.80 10.21
CA GLU A 14 -11.75 5.14 10.38
C GLU A 14 -12.23 4.41 9.12
N ARG A 15 -11.80 4.85 7.94
CA ARG A 15 -12.06 4.14 6.67
C ARG A 15 -11.43 2.75 6.64
N ILE A 16 -10.32 2.53 7.35
CA ILE A 16 -9.65 1.23 7.41
C ILE A 16 -10.32 0.38 8.50
N THR A 17 -11.17 -0.55 8.07
CA THR A 17 -11.91 -1.46 8.95
C THR A 17 -11.22 -2.81 9.10
N ASP A 18 -11.73 -3.64 10.00
CA ASP A 18 -11.25 -5.02 10.21
C ASP A 18 -11.41 -5.95 9.00
N GLN A 19 -12.23 -5.55 8.02
CA GLN A 19 -12.40 -6.26 6.75
C GLN A 19 -11.37 -5.88 5.67
N HIS A 20 -10.51 -4.90 5.93
CA HIS A 20 -9.53 -4.44 4.94
C HIS A 20 -8.24 -5.27 4.94
N LEU A 21 -7.84 -5.67 3.74
CA LEU A 21 -6.44 -5.97 3.43
C LEU A 21 -5.74 -4.66 3.01
N VAL A 22 -4.70 -4.27 3.73
CA VAL A 22 -3.90 -3.08 3.40
C VAL A 22 -2.62 -3.52 2.71
N VAL A 23 -2.45 -3.16 1.45
CA VAL A 23 -1.31 -3.55 0.63
C VAL A 23 -0.42 -2.33 0.42
N GLY A 24 0.87 -2.45 0.70
CA GLY A 24 1.87 -1.47 0.34
C GLY A 24 2.75 -2.01 -0.79
N VAL A 25 3.01 -1.17 -1.78
CA VAL A 25 3.83 -1.50 -2.94
C VAL A 25 4.99 -0.52 -3.03
N ASP A 26 6.21 -1.06 -2.97
CA ASP A 26 7.41 -0.34 -3.30
C ASP A 26 7.66 -0.42 -4.81
N ILE A 27 7.78 0.75 -5.44
CA ILE A 27 7.78 0.91 -6.90
C ILE A 27 9.21 1.10 -7.39
N ALA A 28 9.68 0.15 -8.20
CA ALA A 28 10.89 0.30 -9.01
C ALA A 28 10.61 0.21 -10.52
N GLN A 29 11.63 0.47 -11.34
CA GLN A 29 11.53 0.48 -12.79
C GLN A 29 11.09 -0.87 -13.40
N HIS A 30 11.68 -1.97 -12.92
CA HIS A 30 11.51 -3.30 -13.53
C HIS A 30 10.69 -4.25 -12.67
N VAL A 31 10.96 -4.31 -11.36
CA VAL A 31 10.32 -5.24 -10.43
C VAL A 31 9.83 -4.47 -9.22
N HIS A 32 8.54 -4.55 -8.96
CA HIS A 32 7.90 -4.01 -7.77
C HIS A 32 7.91 -5.05 -6.64
N VAL A 33 7.82 -4.58 -5.40
CA VAL A 33 7.66 -5.45 -4.22
C VAL A 33 6.41 -5.06 -3.46
N ALA A 34 5.56 -6.03 -3.15
CA ALA A 34 4.34 -5.84 -2.36
C ALA A 34 4.40 -6.56 -1.01
N ARG A 35 3.75 -5.94 -0.02
CA ARG A 35 3.51 -6.48 1.32
C ARG A 35 2.11 -6.15 1.77
N ALA A 36 1.50 -7.06 2.52
CA ALA A 36 0.17 -6.87 3.08
C ALA A 36 0.19 -6.90 4.60
N VAL A 37 -0.71 -6.12 5.18
CA VAL A 37 -1.07 -6.15 6.59
C VAL A 37 -2.59 -6.11 6.75
N ASN A 38 -3.09 -6.56 7.89
CA ASN A 38 -4.48 -6.28 8.28
C ASN A 38 -4.61 -4.86 8.87
N PHE A 39 -5.82 -4.47 9.24
CA PHE A 39 -6.14 -3.18 9.87
C PHE A 39 -5.36 -2.87 11.16
N ARG A 40 -4.77 -3.89 11.82
CA ARG A 40 -3.93 -3.72 13.01
C ARG A 40 -2.44 -3.56 12.68
N GLY A 41 -2.05 -3.72 11.41
CA GLY A 41 -0.64 -3.69 10.99
C GLY A 41 0.06 -5.05 11.09
N ILE A 42 -0.68 -6.11 11.40
CA ILE A 42 -0.14 -7.49 11.45
C ILE A 42 0.05 -7.98 10.03
N VAL A 43 1.25 -8.50 9.74
CA VAL A 43 1.62 -9.04 8.43
C VAL A 43 0.67 -10.16 7.99
N VAL A 44 0.25 -10.11 6.73
CA VAL A 44 -0.54 -11.14 6.07
C VAL A 44 0.26 -11.72 4.90
N GLY A 45 0.50 -13.03 4.93
CA GLY A 45 1.17 -13.75 3.85
C GLY A 45 2.66 -13.44 3.66
N LYS A 46 3.21 -13.97 2.57
CA LYS A 46 4.60 -13.74 2.12
C LYS A 46 4.67 -12.50 1.20
N PRO A 47 5.82 -11.81 1.13
CA PRO A 47 5.99 -10.74 0.14
C PRO A 47 5.83 -11.28 -1.28
N LEU A 48 5.38 -10.41 -2.18
CA LEU A 48 5.34 -10.67 -3.62
C LEU A 48 6.35 -9.75 -4.31
N SER A 49 7.14 -10.31 -5.23
CA SER A 49 7.87 -9.49 -6.22
C SER A 49 7.23 -9.75 -7.59
N PHE A 50 7.02 -8.69 -8.37
CA PHE A 50 6.32 -8.79 -9.64
C PHE A 50 6.81 -7.73 -10.63
N GLU A 51 6.73 -8.03 -11.92
CA GLU A 51 7.26 -7.23 -13.00
C GLU A 51 6.37 -6.01 -13.28
N ASN A 52 6.99 -4.93 -13.78
CA ASN A 52 6.29 -3.73 -14.24
C ASN A 52 5.66 -3.92 -15.63
N ASN A 53 4.78 -4.91 -15.74
CA ASN A 53 4.01 -5.23 -16.94
C ASN A 53 2.65 -5.85 -16.55
N GLU A 54 1.79 -6.09 -17.54
CA GLU A 54 0.43 -6.59 -17.30
C GLU A 54 0.40 -7.99 -16.64
N GLU A 55 1.36 -8.85 -16.96
CA GLU A 55 1.48 -10.16 -16.32
C GLU A 55 1.80 -10.01 -14.83
N GLY A 56 2.77 -9.17 -14.48
CA GLY A 56 3.12 -8.86 -13.10
C GLY A 56 1.95 -8.22 -12.33
N PHE A 57 1.20 -7.33 -12.96
CA PHE A 57 0.00 -6.72 -12.36
C PHE A 57 -1.10 -7.75 -12.11
N THR A 58 -1.28 -8.71 -13.03
CA THR A 58 -2.20 -9.83 -12.85
C THR A 58 -1.75 -10.74 -11.70
N ARG A 59 -0.44 -11.01 -11.57
CA ARG A 59 0.11 -11.75 -10.43
C ARG A 59 -0.18 -11.03 -9.10
N LEU A 60 -0.06 -9.70 -9.07
CA LEU A 60 -0.43 -8.90 -7.90
C LEU A 60 -1.91 -9.07 -7.54
N LEU A 61 -2.82 -8.96 -8.52
CA LEU A 61 -4.26 -9.10 -8.28
C LEU A 61 -4.61 -10.49 -7.71
N ASN A 62 -4.07 -11.55 -8.30
CA ASN A 62 -4.30 -12.92 -7.82
C ASN A 62 -3.78 -13.10 -6.39
N TRP A 63 -2.57 -12.62 -6.11
CA TRP A 63 -2.01 -12.65 -4.76
C TRP A 63 -2.88 -11.90 -3.74
N ILE A 64 -3.44 -10.74 -4.10
CA ILE A 64 -4.38 -10.01 -3.25
C ILE A 64 -5.63 -10.86 -2.97
N GLN A 65 -6.22 -11.47 -4.00
CA GLN A 65 -7.42 -12.30 -3.87
C GLN A 65 -7.16 -13.52 -2.97
N GLU A 66 -6.02 -14.21 -3.13
CA GLU A 66 -5.62 -15.33 -2.28
C GLU A 66 -5.51 -14.92 -0.81
N LEU A 67 -4.87 -13.77 -0.52
CA LEU A 67 -4.73 -13.28 0.85
C LEU A 67 -6.08 -12.89 1.46
N LYS A 68 -6.95 -12.25 0.69
CA LYS A 68 -8.32 -11.92 1.12
C LYS A 68 -9.10 -13.18 1.47
N GLN A 69 -9.08 -14.19 0.61
CA GLN A 69 -9.78 -15.46 0.84
C GLN A 69 -9.23 -16.17 2.08
N MET A 70 -7.90 -16.23 2.22
CA MET A 70 -7.24 -16.87 3.37
C MET A 70 -7.59 -16.21 4.71
N LYS A 71 -7.85 -14.90 4.71
CA LYS A 71 -8.16 -14.12 5.91
C LYS A 71 -9.63 -13.73 6.06
N ASN A 72 -10.48 -14.20 5.15
CA ASN A 72 -11.90 -13.85 5.08
C ASN A 72 -12.14 -12.33 5.07
N LEU A 73 -11.42 -11.61 4.21
CA LEU A 73 -11.48 -10.17 4.02
C LEU A 73 -12.22 -9.85 2.71
N ASP A 74 -13.01 -8.79 2.67
CA ASP A 74 -13.82 -8.42 1.50
C ASP A 74 -13.37 -7.14 0.81
N THR A 75 -12.49 -6.35 1.43
CA THR A 75 -12.05 -5.04 0.94
C THR A 75 -10.53 -4.95 0.87
N THR A 76 -10.02 -4.06 0.02
CA THR A 76 -8.58 -3.85 -0.16
C THR A 76 -8.27 -2.43 -0.53
N ILE A 77 -7.21 -1.91 0.05
CA ILE A 77 -6.61 -0.62 -0.32
C ILE A 77 -5.14 -0.84 -0.65
N VAL A 78 -4.69 -0.27 -1.77
CA VAL A 78 -3.32 -0.39 -2.26
C VAL A 78 -2.63 0.96 -2.16
N GLY A 79 -1.65 1.05 -1.27
CA GLY A 79 -0.73 2.17 -1.12
C GLY A 79 0.52 1.99 -1.97
N MET A 80 0.95 3.07 -2.61
CA MET A 80 2.23 3.11 -3.32
C MET A 80 3.01 4.40 -3.01
N GLU A 81 4.33 4.29 -2.99
CA GLU A 81 5.21 5.44 -2.99
C GLU A 81 5.46 5.87 -4.46
N PRO A 82 5.11 7.10 -4.85
CA PRO A 82 5.35 7.57 -6.20
C PRO A 82 6.84 7.82 -6.43
N THR A 83 7.52 6.82 -6.98
CA THR A 83 8.93 6.90 -7.42
C THR A 83 8.98 7.06 -8.94
N GLY A 84 9.32 8.26 -9.42
CA GLY A 84 9.33 8.57 -10.85
C GLY A 84 7.94 8.42 -11.49
N HIS A 85 7.87 7.90 -12.72
CA HIS A 85 6.62 7.72 -13.46
C HIS A 85 6.09 6.27 -13.47
N TYR A 86 6.84 5.31 -12.93
CA TYR A 86 6.51 3.87 -13.04
C TYR A 86 5.23 3.47 -12.30
N TRP A 87 4.91 4.16 -11.19
CA TRP A 87 3.69 3.91 -10.41
C TRP A 87 2.40 4.23 -11.19
N ILE A 88 2.48 5.06 -12.24
CA ILE A 88 1.31 5.50 -13.02
C ILE A 88 0.67 4.33 -13.76
N ASN A 89 1.47 3.40 -14.30
CA ASN A 89 0.96 2.26 -15.04
C ASN A 89 0.21 1.30 -14.11
N LEU A 90 0.82 0.96 -12.97
CA LEU A 90 0.20 0.09 -11.97
C LEU A 90 -1.07 0.73 -11.38
N SER A 91 -1.02 2.01 -10.99
CA SER A 91 -2.19 2.70 -10.42
C SER A 91 -3.36 2.73 -11.40
N LYS A 92 -3.14 3.10 -12.67
CA LYS A 92 -4.19 3.10 -13.70
C LYS A 92 -4.75 1.70 -13.93
N TRP A 93 -3.89 0.68 -13.94
CA TRP A 93 -4.34 -0.70 -14.12
C TRP A 93 -5.22 -1.15 -12.95
N LEU A 94 -4.81 -0.91 -11.69
CA LEU A 94 -5.57 -1.26 -10.49
C LEU A 94 -6.91 -0.50 -10.40
N VAL A 95 -6.94 0.78 -10.77
CA VAL A 95 -8.18 1.57 -10.83
C VAL A 95 -9.16 0.96 -11.84
N LYS A 96 -8.69 0.47 -12.99
CA LYS A 96 -9.55 -0.25 -13.96
C LYS A 96 -10.11 -1.56 -13.40
N GLN A 97 -9.47 -2.16 -12.40
CA GLN A 97 -9.96 -3.33 -11.68
C GLN A 97 -10.86 -2.97 -10.48
N ASN A 98 -11.32 -1.72 -10.38
CA ASN A 98 -12.15 -1.20 -9.27
C ASN A 98 -11.49 -1.34 -7.88
N MET A 99 -10.17 -1.18 -7.80
CA MET A 99 -9.44 -1.18 -6.53
C MET A 99 -9.24 0.23 -5.98
N ASP A 100 -9.32 0.38 -4.65
CA ASP A 100 -8.94 1.62 -3.96
C ASP A 100 -7.41 1.78 -4.01
N VAL A 101 -6.94 2.77 -4.79
CA VAL A 101 -5.52 3.08 -4.95
C VAL A 101 -5.18 4.43 -4.32
N VAL A 102 -4.15 4.44 -3.49
CA VAL A 102 -3.70 5.63 -2.77
C VAL A 102 -2.18 5.77 -2.83
N THR A 103 -1.71 7.00 -2.67
CA THR A 103 -0.28 7.32 -2.60
C THR A 103 0.11 7.74 -1.19
N VAL A 104 1.33 7.38 -0.80
CA VAL A 104 1.97 7.88 0.42
C VAL A 104 3.11 8.85 0.06
N ASN A 105 3.50 9.72 0.99
CA ASN A 105 4.59 10.67 0.75
C ASN A 105 5.96 9.99 0.90
N PRO A 106 6.84 10.00 -0.14
CA PRO A 106 8.19 9.45 -0.10
C PRO A 106 9.03 9.89 1.12
N HIS A 107 8.92 11.18 1.48
CA HIS A 107 9.66 11.72 2.62
C HIS A 107 9.25 11.08 3.95
N HIS A 108 7.97 10.74 4.09
CA HIS A 108 7.46 10.10 5.30
C HIS A 108 7.79 8.61 5.35
N VAL A 109 7.81 7.93 4.19
CA VAL A 109 8.28 6.54 4.10
C VAL A 109 9.71 6.46 4.61
N LYS A 110 10.61 7.30 4.08
CA LYS A 110 12.02 7.33 4.52
C LYS A 110 12.20 7.57 6.02
N ARG A 111 11.41 8.46 6.64
CA ARG A 111 11.47 8.74 8.09
C ARG A 111 10.89 7.61 8.95
N ASN A 112 9.90 6.89 8.46
CA ASN A 112 9.23 5.83 9.23
C ASN A 112 9.90 4.45 9.10
N LYS A 113 10.86 4.28 8.17
CA LYS A 113 11.61 3.02 7.98
C LYS A 113 12.23 2.51 9.28
N GLU A 114 12.89 3.38 10.03
CA GLU A 114 13.62 3.02 11.25
C GLU A 114 12.68 2.69 12.42
N ASN A 115 11.54 3.38 12.54
CA ASN A 115 10.61 3.20 13.65
C ASN A 115 9.94 1.83 13.66
N ARG A 116 9.83 1.18 12.50
CA ARG A 116 8.99 -0.01 12.38
C ARG A 116 9.67 -1.30 12.84
N ASP A 117 10.96 -1.44 12.57
CA ASP A 117 11.73 -2.63 12.96
C ASP A 117 12.97 -2.29 13.81
N ASN A 118 13.14 -1.01 14.16
CA ASN A 118 14.27 -0.50 14.95
C ASN A 118 15.63 -0.81 14.32
N THR A 119 15.69 -0.94 12.99
CA THR A 119 16.93 -1.21 12.25
C THR A 119 17.12 -0.25 11.08
N GLN A 120 18.38 0.02 10.72
CA GLN A 120 18.75 0.88 9.58
C GLN A 120 18.85 0.13 8.24
N SER A 121 18.53 -1.17 8.19
CA SER A 121 18.76 -1.98 6.99
C SER A 121 17.76 -1.63 5.88
N LYS A 122 18.24 -1.50 4.65
CA LYS A 122 17.41 -1.23 3.47
C LYS A 122 16.96 -2.54 2.82
N SER A 123 15.67 -2.68 2.57
CA SER A 123 15.12 -3.75 1.75
C SER A 123 13.77 -3.31 1.19
N ASP A 124 13.55 -3.56 -0.10
CA ASP A 124 12.28 -3.25 -0.78
C ASP A 124 11.07 -3.89 -0.07
N LYS A 125 11.28 -5.05 0.58
CA LYS A 125 10.26 -5.71 1.42
C LYS A 125 9.92 -4.88 2.65
N LYS A 126 10.89 -4.18 3.25
CA LYS A 126 10.66 -3.27 4.38
C LYS A 126 9.95 -2.02 3.92
N ASP A 127 10.32 -1.50 2.76
CA ASP A 127 9.71 -0.29 2.19
C ASP A 127 8.24 -0.52 1.85
N ALA A 128 7.94 -1.60 1.14
CA ALA A 128 6.57 -2.04 0.85
C ALA A 128 5.75 -2.24 2.14
N LEU A 129 6.39 -2.79 3.18
CA LEU A 129 5.77 -2.96 4.47
C LEU A 129 5.44 -1.57 5.05
N VAL A 130 6.41 -0.67 5.20
CA VAL A 130 6.23 0.70 5.76
C VAL A 130 5.12 1.47 5.05
N ILE A 131 5.05 1.37 3.72
CA ILE A 131 3.96 1.98 2.94
C ILE A 131 2.59 1.45 3.39
N ALA A 132 2.44 0.14 3.58
CA ALA A 132 1.18 -0.45 4.06
C ALA A 132 0.79 0.08 5.45
N ASP A 133 1.76 0.24 6.36
CA ASP A 133 1.49 0.76 7.70
C ASP A 133 1.13 2.24 7.70
N MET A 134 1.75 3.03 6.81
CA MET A 134 1.34 4.41 6.59
C MET A 134 -0.11 4.52 6.12
N VAL A 135 -0.53 3.67 5.17
CA VAL A 135 -1.94 3.63 4.71
C VAL A 135 -2.87 3.27 5.86
N LYS A 136 -2.54 2.22 6.62
CA LYS A 136 -3.30 1.76 7.78
C LYS A 136 -3.47 2.87 8.85
N ASN A 137 -2.49 3.76 8.98
CA ASN A 137 -2.52 4.88 9.93
C ASN A 137 -3.06 6.21 9.31
N GLY A 138 -3.68 6.17 8.13
CA GLY A 138 -4.32 7.34 7.52
C GLY A 138 -3.36 8.33 6.85
N TYR A 139 -2.08 7.98 6.66
CA TYR A 139 -1.07 8.83 6.03
C TYR A 139 -1.03 8.65 4.50
N TYR A 140 -2.17 8.81 3.84
CA TYR A 140 -2.30 8.60 2.39
C TYR A 140 -3.18 9.66 1.71
N ALA A 141 -3.09 9.73 0.39
CA ALA A 141 -3.95 10.53 -0.46
C ALA A 141 -4.47 9.70 -1.62
N PHE A 142 -5.76 9.88 -1.99
CA PHE A 142 -6.34 9.22 -3.15
C PHE A 142 -5.67 9.67 -4.44
N VAL A 143 -5.41 8.72 -5.34
CA VAL A 143 -4.96 9.02 -6.70
C VAL A 143 -6.10 9.77 -7.39
N ARG A 144 -5.82 10.99 -7.88
CA ARG A 144 -6.80 11.76 -8.64
C ARG A 144 -6.91 11.16 -10.04
N SER A 145 -8.13 10.79 -10.43
CA SER A 145 -8.46 10.53 -11.83
C SER A 145 -8.15 11.80 -12.62
N THR A 146 -7.15 11.74 -13.49
CA THR A 146 -6.86 12.76 -14.50
C THR A 146 -7.38 12.28 -15.84
#